data_AF-A0A7W2EHN0-F1
#
_entry.id   AF-A0A7W2EHN0-F1
#
_cell.length_a   1.000
_cell.length_b   1.000
_cell.length_c   1.000
_cell.angle_alpha   90.00
_cell.angle_beta   90.00
_cell.angle_gamma   90.00
#
_symmetry.space_group_name_H-M   'P 1'
#
loop_
_entity.id
_entity.type
_entity.pdbx_description
1 polymer ?
#
loop_
_entity_poly.entity_id
_entity_poly.type
_entity_poly.pdbx_seq_one_letter_code
_entity_poly.pdbx_strand_id
1 'polypeptide(L)'
;MAEEVKEPWLNRMALATVVLAVCATLSTFKGGGYSTQSVINQALASDQWAFYQAKSTKQHLYELQAEQLKLQALALPAANPATAAYAAKEAEYRVAIGRYTAEKQAIQAKALALEQQRDVAKQRGKPFGIAVIFLQVAILLNSIAGLMKARRIWWASIPVGLSGLACFIDGLLMLV
;
A
#
# COMPACT_ATOMS: atom_id res chain seq x y z
N MET A 1 -43.39 -37.97 -21.85
CA MET A 1 -42.54 -36.81 -21.50
C MET A 1 -42.43 -36.82 -20.00
N ALA A 2 -41.38 -37.43 -19.44
CA ALA A 2 -41.22 -37.51 -17.99
C ALA A 2 -40.98 -36.09 -17.46
N GLU A 3 -41.87 -35.60 -16.59
CA GLU A 3 -41.61 -34.39 -15.82
C GLU A 3 -40.34 -34.60 -15.00
N GLU A 4 -39.28 -33.85 -15.31
CA GLU A 4 -38.14 -33.75 -14.42
C GLU A 4 -38.64 -33.27 -13.06
N VAL A 5 -38.60 -34.14 -12.05
CA VAL A 5 -38.83 -33.76 -10.67
C VAL A 5 -37.75 -32.72 -10.32
N LYS A 6 -38.11 -31.43 -10.38
CA LYS A 6 -37.25 -30.32 -10.00
C LYS A 6 -36.84 -30.52 -8.55
N GLU A 7 -35.63 -31.00 -8.34
CA GLU A 7 -35.14 -31.20 -6.99
C GLU A 7 -35.00 -29.82 -6.31
N PRO A 8 -35.79 -29.51 -5.26
CA PRO A 8 -35.85 -28.15 -4.71
C PRO A 8 -34.53 -27.67 -4.09
N TRP A 9 -33.60 -28.60 -3.82
CA TRP A 9 -32.25 -28.26 -3.34
C TRP A 9 -31.39 -27.59 -4.42
N LEU A 10 -31.59 -27.89 -5.70
CA LEU A 10 -30.88 -27.25 -6.81
C LEU A 10 -31.23 -25.77 -6.92
N ASN A 11 -32.51 -25.41 -6.72
CA ASN A 11 -32.94 -24.01 -6.69
C ASN A 11 -32.34 -23.25 -5.51
N ARG A 12 -32.28 -23.87 -4.32
CA ARG A 12 -31.65 -23.27 -3.13
C ARG A 12 -30.14 -23.09 -3.33
N MET A 13 -29.49 -24.07 -3.94
CA MET A 13 -28.08 -24.00 -4.31
C MET A 13 -27.82 -22.84 -5.29
N ALA A 14 -28.61 -22.73 -6.37
CA ALA A 14 -28.48 -21.66 -7.35
C ALA A 14 -28.65 -20.28 -6.71
N LEU A 15 -29.65 -20.10 -5.84
CA LEU A 15 -29.87 -18.84 -5.12
C LEU A 15 -28.69 -18.51 -4.18
N ALA A 16 -28.15 -19.52 -3.47
CA ALA A 16 -26.95 -19.33 -2.66
C ALA A 16 -25.72 -18.92 -3.50
N THR A 17 -25.52 -19.53 -4.68
CA THR A 17 -24.44 -19.14 -5.61
C THR A 17 -24.54 -17.68 -6.03
N VAL A 18 -25.76 -17.20 -6.33
CA VAL A 18 -25.98 -15.80 -6.73
C VAL A 18 -25.61 -14.86 -5.59
N VAL A 19 -26.02 -15.15 -4.35
CA VAL A 19 -25.65 -14.34 -3.18
C VAL A 19 -24.13 -14.32 -2.98
N LEU A 20 -23.47 -15.48 -3.03
CA LEU A 20 -22.01 -15.58 -2.91
C LEU A 20 -21.30 -14.79 -4.02
N ALA A 21 -21.81 -14.83 -5.25
CA ALA A 21 -21.26 -14.11 -6.39
C ALA A 21 -21.35 -12.58 -6.18
N VAL A 22 -22.49 -12.07 -5.72
CA VAL A 22 -22.65 -10.63 -5.41
C VAL A 22 -21.66 -10.22 -4.31
N CYS A 23 -21.54 -11.00 -3.22
CA CYS A 23 -20.56 -10.74 -2.17
C CYS A 23 -19.12 -10.78 -2.70
N ALA A 24 -18.78 -11.71 -3.60
CA ALA A 24 -17.46 -11.83 -4.18
C ALA A 24 -17.12 -10.61 -5.08
N THR A 25 -18.07 -10.15 -5.89
CA THR A 25 -17.91 -8.96 -6.72
C THR A 25 -17.70 -7.70 -5.86
N LEU A 26 -18.50 -7.52 -4.81
CA LEU A 26 -18.35 -6.39 -3.88
C LEU A 26 -17.01 -6.43 -3.15
N SER A 27 -16.59 -7.62 -2.70
CA SER A 27 -15.29 -7.82 -2.06
C SER A 27 -14.14 -7.47 -3.01
N THR A 28 -14.24 -7.90 -4.27
CA THR A 28 -13.24 -7.62 -5.30
C THR A 28 -13.14 -6.12 -5.57
N PHE A 29 -14.28 -5.43 -5.67
CA PHE A 29 -14.30 -3.99 -5.91
C PHE A 29 -13.67 -3.21 -4.74
N LYS A 30 -14.08 -3.49 -3.49
CA LYS A 30 -13.50 -2.82 -2.31
C LYS A 30 -12.03 -3.18 -2.08
N GLY A 31 -11.68 -4.46 -2.16
CA GLY A 31 -10.30 -4.92 -2.02
C GLY A 31 -9.38 -4.32 -3.10
N GLY A 32 -9.88 -4.23 -4.34
CA GLY A 32 -9.22 -3.56 -5.45
C GLY A 32 -8.95 -2.09 -5.16
N GLY A 33 -9.94 -1.34 -4.67
CA GLY A 33 -9.78 0.07 -4.31
C GLY A 33 -8.70 0.30 -3.25
N TYR A 34 -8.66 -0.51 -2.19
CA TYR A 34 -7.61 -0.43 -1.17
C TYR A 34 -6.22 -0.82 -1.71
N SER A 35 -6.15 -1.84 -2.56
CA SER A 35 -4.91 -2.23 -3.23
C SER A 35 -4.36 -1.09 -4.08
N THR A 36 -5.21 -0.46 -4.90
CA THR A 36 -4.85 0.71 -5.71
C THR A 36 -4.38 1.87 -4.84
N GLN A 37 -5.10 2.19 -3.77
CA GLN A 37 -4.71 3.26 -2.85
C GLN A 37 -3.33 2.98 -2.20
N SER A 38 -3.08 1.74 -1.79
CA SER A 38 -1.78 1.32 -1.27
C SER A 38 -0.67 1.52 -2.30
N VAL A 39 -0.89 1.13 -3.56
CA VAL A 39 0.10 1.29 -4.63
C VAL A 39 0.38 2.78 -4.91
N ILE A 40 -0.66 3.61 -4.98
CA ILE A 40 -0.51 5.06 -5.18
C ILE A 40 0.27 5.69 -4.02
N ASN A 41 -0.12 5.40 -2.78
CA ASN A 41 0.57 5.92 -1.60
C ASN A 41 2.02 5.46 -1.51
N GLN A 42 2.31 4.21 -1.89
CA GLN A 42 3.68 3.70 -1.99
C GLN A 42 4.51 4.44 -3.05
N ALA A 43 3.93 4.72 -4.22
CA ALA A 43 4.59 5.47 -5.27
C ALA A 43 4.90 6.90 -4.81
N LEU A 44 3.92 7.60 -4.25
CA LEU A 44 4.10 8.94 -3.70
C LEU A 44 5.15 8.98 -2.57
N ALA A 45 5.16 7.99 -1.68
CA ALA A 45 6.18 7.89 -0.63
C ALA A 45 7.58 7.68 -1.24
N SER A 46 7.69 6.84 -2.27
CA SER A 46 8.94 6.62 -3.00
C SER A 46 9.45 7.91 -3.64
N ASP A 47 8.57 8.71 -4.23
CA ASP A 47 8.93 10.01 -4.81
C ASP A 47 9.44 10.98 -3.73
N GLN A 48 8.81 11.01 -2.55
CA GLN A 48 9.31 11.82 -1.43
C GLN A 48 10.69 11.36 -0.96
N TRP A 49 10.95 10.06 -0.89
CA TRP A 49 12.27 9.54 -0.57
C TRP A 49 13.31 9.89 -1.63
N ALA A 50 12.95 9.87 -2.91
CA ALA A 50 13.82 10.33 -3.99
C ALA A 50 14.14 11.83 -3.85
N PHE A 51 13.16 12.67 -3.52
CA PHE A 51 13.40 14.09 -3.23
C PHE A 51 14.30 14.29 -2.00
N TYR A 52 14.07 13.52 -0.93
CA TYR A 52 14.92 13.54 0.26
C TYR A 52 16.37 13.20 -0.09
N GLN A 53 16.59 12.15 -0.88
CA GLN A 53 17.92 11.73 -1.33
C GLN A 53 18.58 12.82 -2.18
N ALA A 54 17.86 13.39 -3.15
CA ALA A 54 18.38 14.48 -3.99
C ALA A 54 18.78 15.71 -3.16
N LYS A 55 17.98 16.08 -2.15
CA LYS A 55 18.30 17.18 -1.22
C LYS A 55 19.49 16.82 -0.33
N SER A 56 19.60 15.57 0.11
CA SER A 56 20.74 15.10 0.89
C SER A 56 22.04 15.16 0.10
N THR A 57 22.03 14.78 -1.18
CA THR A 57 23.20 14.92 -2.05
C THR A 57 23.60 16.39 -2.24
N LYS A 58 22.63 17.29 -2.44
CA LYS A 58 22.91 18.73 -2.52
C LYS A 58 23.50 19.26 -1.22
N GLN A 59 22.93 18.90 -0.07
CA GLN A 59 23.46 19.27 1.24
C GLN A 59 24.91 18.80 1.39
N HIS A 60 25.19 17.53 1.09
CA HIS A 60 26.52 16.96 1.21
C HIS A 60 27.54 17.65 0.29
N LEU A 61 27.13 18.06 -0.90
CA LEU A 61 27.97 18.84 -1.81
C LEU A 61 28.34 20.21 -1.20
N TYR A 62 27.40 20.90 -0.55
CA TYR A 62 27.70 22.15 0.15
C TYR A 62 28.58 21.94 1.38
N GLU A 63 28.39 20.84 2.12
CA GLU A 63 29.26 20.46 3.25
C GLU A 63 30.70 20.25 2.79
N LEU A 64 30.89 19.46 1.72
CA LEU A 64 32.20 19.19 1.13
C LEU A 64 32.87 20.48 0.64
N GLN A 65 32.12 21.36 -0.03
CA GLN A 65 32.65 22.66 -0.49
C GLN A 65 33.01 23.57 0.68
N ALA A 66 32.20 23.64 1.74
CA ALA A 66 32.51 24.42 2.93
C ALA A 66 33.77 23.92 3.63
N GLU A 67 33.93 22.60 3.75
CA GLU A 67 35.14 21.99 4.30
C GLU A 67 36.37 22.24 3.43
N GLN A 68 36.24 22.13 2.10
CA GLN A 68 37.31 22.45 1.17
C GLN A 68 37.74 23.92 1.27
N LEU A 69 36.80 24.87 1.34
CA LEU A 69 37.11 26.29 1.51
C LEU A 69 37.83 26.55 2.84
N LYS A 70 37.44 25.86 3.91
CA LYS A 70 38.10 25.94 5.22
C LYS A 70 39.53 25.42 5.18
N LEU A 71 39.77 24.27 4.55
CA LEU A 71 41.12 23.71 4.38
C LEU A 71 41.99 24.62 3.49
N GLN A 72 41.42 25.17 2.41
CA GLN A 72 42.11 26.14 1.57
C GLN A 72 42.50 27.37 2.37
N ALA A 73 41.57 27.96 3.15
CA ALA A 73 41.83 29.11 4.01
C ALA A 73 42.98 28.87 5.00
N LEU A 74 43.08 27.68 5.57
CA LEU A 74 44.16 27.27 6.48
C LEU A 74 45.53 27.12 5.78
N ALA A 75 45.54 26.85 4.47
CA ALA A 75 46.76 26.70 3.68
C ALA A 75 47.34 28.05 3.19
N LEU A 76 46.61 29.16 3.32
CA LEU A 76 47.12 30.49 2.94
C LEU A 76 48.12 31.03 3.99
N PRO A 77 49.09 31.86 3.57
CA PRO A 77 49.96 32.59 4.49
C PRO A 77 49.18 33.47 5.49
N ALA A 78 49.71 33.61 6.70
CA ALA A 78 49.13 34.48 7.72
C ALA A 78 48.97 35.93 7.20
N ALA A 79 47.79 36.53 7.40
CA ALA A 79 47.39 37.87 6.96
C ALA A 79 47.06 38.06 5.45
N ASN A 80 46.77 37.00 4.70
CA ASN A 80 46.25 37.15 3.33
C ASN A 80 44.79 37.69 3.34
N PRO A 81 44.46 38.80 2.65
CA PRO A 81 43.11 39.37 2.61
C PRO A 81 42.06 38.41 2.02
N ALA A 82 42.47 37.39 1.26
CA ALA A 82 41.56 36.37 0.71
C ALA A 82 40.90 35.50 1.79
N THR A 83 41.50 35.37 2.97
CA THR A 83 40.94 34.56 4.09
C THR A 83 39.55 35.02 4.52
N ALA A 84 39.28 36.32 4.52
CA ALA A 84 37.96 36.87 4.83
C ALA A 84 36.91 36.51 3.76
N ALA A 85 37.30 36.46 2.48
CA ALA A 85 36.41 36.06 1.39
C ALA A 85 36.05 34.57 1.46
N TYR A 86 37.00 33.70 1.83
CA TYR A 86 36.74 32.27 2.09
C TYR A 86 35.77 32.07 3.26
N ALA A 87 35.98 32.78 4.37
CA ALA A 87 35.09 32.71 5.54
C ALA A 87 33.65 33.18 5.23
N ALA A 88 33.50 34.24 4.43
CA ALA A 88 32.18 34.71 3.99
C ALA A 88 31.46 33.67 3.12
N LYS A 89 32.16 33.02 2.18
CA LYS A 89 31.59 31.95 1.36
C LYS A 89 31.27 30.69 2.15
N GLU A 90 32.10 30.32 3.12
CA GLU A 90 31.81 29.21 4.04
C GLU A 90 30.51 29.48 4.83
N ALA A 91 30.35 30.70 5.35
CA ALA A 91 29.13 31.08 6.08
C ALA A 91 27.87 30.99 5.19
N GLU A 92 27.95 31.45 3.94
CA GLU A 92 26.87 31.32 2.95
C GLU A 92 26.45 29.85 2.75
N TYR A 93 27.43 28.95 2.59
CA TYR A 93 27.17 27.52 2.44
C TYR A 93 26.61 26.88 3.70
N ARG A 94 27.05 27.28 4.89
CA ARG A 94 26.48 26.82 6.17
C ARG A 94 25.01 27.20 6.31
N VAL A 95 24.61 28.39 5.87
CA VAL A 95 23.19 28.78 5.82
C VAL A 95 22.41 27.89 4.85
N ALA A 96 22.96 27.61 3.67
CA ALA A 96 22.32 26.72 2.70
C ALA A 96 22.15 25.29 3.25
N ILE A 97 23.15 24.76 3.95
CA ILE A 97 23.09 23.45 4.63
C ILE A 97 21.94 23.41 5.63
N GLY A 98 21.84 24.42 6.50
CA GLY A 98 20.75 24.52 7.48
C GLY A 98 19.36 24.53 6.83
N ARG A 99 19.20 25.25 5.72
CA ARG A 99 17.96 25.23 4.93
C ARG A 99 17.64 23.82 4.41
N TYR A 100 18.62 23.13 3.82
CA TYR A 100 18.41 21.76 3.31
C TYR A 100 18.10 20.76 4.42
N THR A 101 18.69 20.90 5.61
CA THR A 101 18.34 20.08 6.78
C THR A 101 16.86 20.23 7.13
N ALA A 102 16.34 21.46 7.21
CA ALA A 102 14.94 21.72 7.51
C ALA A 102 14.00 21.18 6.41
N GLU A 103 14.34 21.42 5.13
CA GLU A 103 13.56 20.89 4.00
C GLU A 103 13.51 19.36 4.00
N LYS A 104 14.62 18.69 4.29
CA LYS A 104 14.71 17.22 4.37
C LYS A 104 13.81 16.66 5.46
N GLN A 105 13.77 17.27 6.65
CA GLN A 105 12.88 16.83 7.73
C GLN A 105 11.41 16.93 7.32
N ALA A 106 11.01 18.01 6.65
CA ALA A 106 9.65 18.17 6.14
C ALA A 106 9.30 17.13 5.07
N ILE A 107 10.23 16.80 4.15
CA ILE A 107 10.04 15.76 3.14
C ILE A 107 9.93 14.38 3.78
N GLN A 108 10.78 14.08 4.77
CA GLN A 108 10.76 12.82 5.51
C GLN A 108 9.43 12.62 6.23
N ALA A 109 8.92 13.65 6.91
CA ALA A 109 7.61 13.58 7.57
C ALA A 109 6.48 13.28 6.58
N LYS A 110 6.50 13.88 5.38
CA LYS A 110 5.54 13.58 4.31
C LYS A 110 5.66 12.15 3.80
N ALA A 111 6.88 11.66 3.59
CA ALA A 111 7.13 10.29 3.16
C ALA A 111 6.54 9.27 4.16
N LEU A 112 6.82 9.47 5.45
CA LEU A 112 6.32 8.61 6.52
C LEU A 112 4.79 8.66 6.64
N ALA A 113 4.17 9.83 6.48
CA ALA A 113 2.72 9.94 6.47
C ALA A 113 2.08 9.16 5.32
N LEU A 114 2.68 9.18 4.13
CA LEU A 114 2.23 8.40 2.98
C LEU A 114 2.41 6.89 3.21
N GLU A 115 3.51 6.47 3.84
CA GLU A 115 3.72 5.08 4.23
C GLU A 115 2.68 4.58 5.24
N GLN A 116 2.32 5.41 6.22
CA GLN A 116 1.23 5.10 7.15
C GLN A 116 -0.10 4.94 6.42
N GLN A 117 -0.44 5.84 5.49
CA GLN A 117 -1.66 5.72 4.69
C GLN A 117 -1.65 4.47 3.80
N ARG A 118 -0.50 4.12 3.22
CA ARG A 118 -0.31 2.85 2.49
C ARG A 118 -0.60 1.65 3.40
N ASP A 119 -0.04 1.62 4.60
CA ASP A 119 -0.16 0.48 5.50
C ASP A 119 -1.59 0.31 6.02
N VAL A 120 -2.27 1.42 6.32
CA VAL A 120 -3.71 1.41 6.63
C VAL A 120 -4.52 0.87 5.45
N ALA A 121 -4.24 1.31 4.21
CA ALA A 121 -4.92 0.79 3.03
C ALA A 121 -4.69 -0.71 2.84
N LYS A 122 -3.45 -1.20 3.03
CA LYS A 122 -3.13 -2.63 2.97
C LYS A 122 -3.89 -3.42 4.02
N GLN A 123 -3.90 -2.94 5.27
CA GLN A 123 -4.62 -3.61 6.37
C GLN A 123 -6.11 -3.72 6.07
N ARG A 124 -6.73 -2.63 5.60
CA ARG A 124 -8.15 -2.62 5.20
C ARG A 124 -8.45 -3.50 3.99
N GLY A 125 -7.51 -3.68 3.07
CA GLY A 125 -7.68 -4.50 1.87
C GLY A 125 -7.55 -6.01 2.11
N LYS A 126 -6.75 -6.45 3.10
CA LYS A 126 -6.50 -7.87 3.41
C LYS A 126 -7.76 -8.73 3.57
N PRO A 127 -8.74 -8.37 4.43
CA PRO A 127 -9.91 -9.23 4.66
C PRO A 127 -10.74 -9.44 3.40
N PHE A 128 -10.86 -8.42 2.54
CA PHE A 128 -11.56 -8.54 1.25
C PHE A 128 -10.85 -9.51 0.31
N GLY A 129 -9.52 -9.51 0.27
CA GLY A 129 -8.76 -10.48 -0.53
C GLY A 129 -9.01 -11.92 -0.08
N ILE A 130 -9.00 -12.17 1.24
CA ILE A 130 -9.27 -13.49 1.81
C ILE A 130 -10.73 -13.91 1.54
N ALA A 131 -11.69 -12.99 1.71
CA ALA A 131 -13.09 -13.24 1.42
C ALA A 131 -13.32 -13.65 -0.04
N VAL A 132 -12.71 -12.96 -1.00
CA VAL A 132 -12.82 -13.31 -2.43
C VAL A 132 -12.36 -14.74 -2.69
N ILE A 133 -11.24 -15.17 -2.10
CA ILE A 133 -10.72 -16.54 -2.30
C ILE A 133 -11.75 -17.57 -1.82
N PHE A 134 -12.25 -17.45 -0.58
CA PHE A 134 -13.23 -18.39 -0.04
C PHE A 134 -14.55 -18.38 -0.81
N LEU A 135 -15.06 -17.19 -1.15
CA LEU A 135 -16.31 -17.05 -1.91
C LEU A 135 -16.20 -17.68 -3.31
N GLN A 136 -15.08 -17.48 -4.01
CA GLN A 136 -14.85 -18.10 -5.32
C GLN A 136 -14.75 -19.62 -5.25
N VAL A 137 -14.06 -20.17 -4.24
CA VAL A 137 -14.00 -21.63 -4.02
C VAL A 137 -15.39 -22.18 -3.73
N ALA A 138 -16.20 -21.49 -2.91
CA ALA A 138 -17.57 -21.91 -2.61
C ALA A 138 -18.47 -21.90 -3.87
N ILE A 139 -18.36 -20.87 -4.72
CA ILE A 139 -19.07 -20.79 -6.01
C ILE A 139 -18.67 -21.95 -6.93
N LEU A 140 -17.36 -22.26 -7.02
CA LEU A 140 -16.85 -23.36 -7.83
C LEU A 140 -17.39 -24.71 -7.34
N LEU A 141 -17.37 -24.96 -6.02
CA LEU A 141 -17.94 -26.17 -5.43
C LEU A 141 -19.45 -26.29 -5.69
N ASN A 142 -20.20 -25.18 -5.63
CA ASN A 142 -21.62 -25.16 -5.99
C ASN A 142 -21.84 -25.50 -7.46
N SER A 143 -21.00 -24.97 -8.36
CA SER A 143 -21.07 -25.28 -9.79
C SER A 143 -20.84 -26.78 -10.06
N ILE A 144 -19.83 -27.37 -9.41
CA ILE A 144 -19.52 -28.80 -9.54
C ILE A 144 -20.66 -29.65 -8.94
N ALA A 145 -21.18 -29.29 -7.78
CA ALA A 145 -22.27 -30.00 -7.13
C ALA A 145 -23.54 -30.03 -7.99
N GLY A 146 -23.86 -28.91 -8.66
CA GLY A 146 -24.98 -28.81 -9.60
C GLY A 146 -24.80 -29.67 -10.85
N LEU A 147 -23.61 -29.63 -11.46
CA LEU A 147 -23.29 -30.42 -12.66
C LEU A 147 -23.33 -31.92 -12.38
N MET A 148 -22.76 -32.36 -11.25
CA MET A 148 -22.70 -33.77 -10.87
C MET A 148 -23.98 -34.28 -10.18
N LYS A 149 -24.97 -33.41 -9.95
CA LYS A 149 -26.14 -33.66 -9.08
C LYS A 149 -25.75 -34.32 -7.75
N ALA A 150 -24.56 -33.98 -7.24
CA ALA A 150 -23.91 -34.68 -6.13
C ALA A 150 -24.15 -33.93 -4.81
N ARG A 151 -25.20 -34.32 -4.10
CA ARG A 151 -25.60 -33.66 -2.84
C ARG A 151 -24.50 -33.63 -1.77
N ARG A 152 -23.58 -34.62 -1.78
CA ARG A 152 -22.42 -34.65 -0.86
C ARG A 152 -21.46 -33.47 -1.07
N ILE A 153 -21.22 -33.06 -2.32
CA ILE A 153 -20.34 -31.92 -2.65
C ILE A 153 -21.00 -30.61 -2.23
N TRP A 154 -22.32 -30.51 -2.36
CA TRP A 154 -23.07 -29.34 -1.90
C TRP A 154 -22.94 -29.13 -0.38
N TRP A 155 -22.96 -30.19 0.43
CA TRP A 155 -22.72 -30.05 1.87
C TRP A 155 -21.30 -29.55 2.19
N ALA A 156 -20.31 -29.86 1.36
CA ALA A 156 -18.95 -29.35 1.53
C ALA A 156 -18.80 -27.87 1.12
N SER A 157 -19.63 -27.35 0.22
CA SER A 157 -19.58 -25.94 -0.19
C SER A 157 -20.11 -24.98 0.87
N ILE A 158 -21.09 -25.42 1.69
CA ILE A 158 -21.73 -24.61 2.73
C ILE A 158 -20.74 -24.02 3.75
N PRO A 159 -19.87 -24.80 4.44
CA PRO A 159 -18.94 -24.25 5.41
C PRO A 159 -17.93 -23.28 4.79
N VAL A 160 -17.49 -23.55 3.55
CA VAL A 160 -16.56 -22.67 2.79
C VAL A 160 -17.25 -21.37 2.38
N GLY A 161 -18.52 -21.43 1.97
CA GLY A 161 -19.31 -20.24 1.66
C GLY A 161 -19.55 -19.38 2.90
N LEU A 162 -19.87 -20.01 4.04
CA LEU A 162 -20.05 -19.32 5.32
C LEU A 162 -18.77 -18.64 5.80
N SER A 163 -17.60 -19.29 5.70
CA SER A 163 -16.34 -18.67 6.07
C SER A 163 -15.99 -17.48 5.18
N GLY A 164 -16.25 -17.57 3.87
CA GLY A 164 -16.12 -16.45 2.95
C GLY A 164 -17.06 -15.29 3.27
N LEU A 165 -18.32 -15.59 3.61
CA LEU A 165 -19.30 -14.57 4.01
C LEU A 165 -18.89 -13.88 5.32
N ALA A 166 -18.39 -14.64 6.29
CA ALA A 166 -17.89 -14.11 7.56
C ALA A 166 -16.70 -13.17 7.34
N CYS A 167 -15.73 -13.56 6.50
CA CYS A 167 -14.59 -12.69 6.14
C CYS A 167 -15.05 -11.42 5.39
N PHE A 168 -16.07 -11.52 4.55
CA PHE A 168 -16.64 -10.36 3.86
C PHE A 168 -17.30 -9.38 4.83
N ILE A 169 -18.09 -9.90 5.78
CA ILE A 169 -18.76 -9.10 6.81
C ILE A 169 -17.72 -8.44 7.72
N ASP A 170 -16.70 -9.18 8.13
CA ASP A 170 -15.58 -8.66 8.93
C ASP A 170 -14.87 -7.50 8.22
N GLY A 171 -14.53 -7.67 6.93
CA GLY A 171 -13.96 -6.60 6.12
C GLY A 171 -14.89 -5.39 5.94
N LEU A 172 -16.22 -5.61 5.91
CA LEU A 172 -17.22 -4.54 5.81
C LEU A 172 -17.37 -3.74 7.11
N LEU A 173 -17.38 -4.43 8.25
CA LEU A 173 -17.61 -3.84 9.57
C LEU A 173 -16.32 -3.37 10.25
N MET A 174 -15.15 -3.72 9.74
CA MET A 174 -13.84 -3.42 10.35
C MET A 174 -13.80 -3.84 11.84
N LEU A 175 -14.30 -5.05 12.14
CA LEU A 175 -14.33 -5.55 13.53
C LEU A 175 -12.94 -5.98 14.04
N VAL A 176 -11.94 -6.13 13.15
CA VAL A 176 -10.53 -6.44 13.46
C VAL A 176 -9.59 -5.54 12.67
#